data_AF-A0A4R4IDU7-F1
#
_entry.id   AF-A0A4R4IDU7-F1
#
_cell.length_a   1.000
_cell.length_b   1.000
_cell.length_c   1.000
_cell.angle_alpha   90.00
_cell.angle_beta   90.00
_cell.angle_gamma   90.00
#
_symmetry.space_group_name_H-M   'P 1'
#
loop_
_entity.id
_entity.type
_entity.pdbx_description
1 polymer ?
#
loop_
_entity_poly.entity_id
_entity_poly.type
_entity_poly.pdbx_seq_one_letter_code
_entity_poly.pdbx_strand_id
1 'polypeptide(L)'
;MIGWNALTLLAATTLAPPPQAPVLPAQEIPTPAQIMEIPPDVKAVLQEQVIRASNSPERRLQRLVELVFQPTELGLEYDTEATLTVAETWRLRRANCLSFTLLFVAMAREIGLEARMQEVGQVMTWYENQGLIFNAGHVNVGLRVDGRMATLDLDRNVLYDARGPQPISDARALAHFYNNRGAEQLAAHDYTTARRYFEAALAMDPRFVSAMNNLGVLETRSNNDQAAARDFDAALAINRMHPAALHNAAYLYQRVGDTRHAALLRERLERSRKRDPFYQFMQGVLAERAGNYPQASHFYRAAIDLYPRAHQFHFGLARTYFLTGNNRQAEREMTRARALGGTNEVRAIYQAKLDSLRRLDPRHAVRDSRPNGLPPLPAPAIIQQHLRGEPTGSRDWR
;
A
#
# COMPACT_ATOMS: atom_id res chain seq x y z
N MET A 1 14.96 15.15 85.09
CA MET A 1 14.73 15.12 83.63
C MET A 1 15.07 13.73 83.13
N ILE A 2 14.04 12.98 82.73
CA ILE A 2 14.11 11.59 82.30
C ILE A 2 14.05 11.60 80.77
N GLY A 3 15.05 11.04 80.09
CA GLY A 3 15.08 10.86 78.63
C GLY A 3 15.37 9.40 78.31
N TRP A 4 14.40 8.74 77.69
CA TRP A 4 14.32 7.29 77.48
C TRP A 4 15.19 6.83 76.29
N ASN A 5 15.91 5.73 76.50
CA ASN A 5 16.45 4.87 75.45
C ASN A 5 15.34 3.90 74.99
N ALA A 6 14.96 3.95 73.71
CA ALA A 6 14.13 2.93 73.08
C ALA A 6 14.94 2.24 71.98
N LEU A 7 15.39 1.01 72.24
CA LEU A 7 15.88 0.08 71.23
C LEU A 7 14.67 -0.51 70.48
N THR A 8 14.57 -0.27 69.18
CA THR A 8 13.67 -0.99 68.28
C THR A 8 14.41 -2.14 67.60
N LEU A 9 14.04 -3.37 67.94
CA LEU A 9 14.36 -4.58 67.19
C LEU A 9 13.56 -4.58 65.89
N LEU A 10 14.22 -4.37 64.75
CA LEU A 10 13.67 -4.63 63.42
C LEU A 10 13.98 -6.08 63.05
N ALA A 11 12.95 -6.93 63.09
CA ALA A 11 13.00 -8.26 62.51
C ALA A 11 13.18 -8.14 60.99
N ALA A 12 14.27 -8.67 60.46
CA ALA A 12 14.50 -8.78 59.03
C ALA A 12 13.60 -9.88 58.46
N THR A 13 12.46 -9.50 57.91
CA THR A 13 11.67 -10.38 57.04
C THR A 13 12.38 -10.47 55.69
N THR A 14 12.94 -11.65 55.39
CA THR A 14 13.42 -11.97 54.04
C THR A 14 12.22 -12.02 53.10
N LEU A 15 11.96 -10.93 52.39
CA LEU A 15 10.99 -10.90 51.30
C LEU A 15 11.49 -11.87 50.22
N ALA A 16 10.73 -12.93 49.98
CA ALA A 16 10.93 -13.78 48.81
C ALA A 16 10.85 -12.90 47.55
N PRO A 17 11.70 -13.13 46.54
CA PRO A 17 11.60 -12.39 45.29
C PRO A 17 10.18 -12.54 44.73
N PRO A 18 9.60 -11.47 44.15
CA PRO A 18 8.26 -11.55 43.58
C PRO A 18 8.20 -12.69 42.57
N PRO A 19 7.11 -13.47 42.52
CA PRO A 19 6.95 -14.51 41.51
C PRO A 19 7.15 -13.87 40.14
N GLN A 20 8.10 -14.41 39.37
CA GLN A 20 8.29 -13.99 37.99
C GLN A 20 6.95 -14.17 37.27
N ALA A 21 6.46 -13.10 36.65
CA ALA A 21 5.30 -13.18 35.78
C ALA A 21 5.54 -14.31 34.77
N PRO A 22 4.54 -15.16 34.48
CA PRO A 22 4.72 -16.23 33.50
C PRO A 22 5.21 -15.60 32.20
N VAL A 23 6.40 -16.03 31.77
CA VAL A 23 6.90 -15.71 30.44
C VAL A 23 5.90 -16.33 29.47
N LEU A 24 5.05 -15.50 28.87
CA LEU A 24 4.14 -15.96 27.83
C LEU A 24 5.00 -16.67 26.77
N PRO A 25 4.65 -17.90 26.34
CA PRO A 25 5.43 -18.59 25.33
C PRO A 25 5.58 -17.67 24.12
N ALA A 26 6.80 -17.57 23.59
CA ALA A 26 7.07 -16.79 22.40
C ALA A 26 6.06 -17.20 21.32
N GLN A 27 5.32 -16.23 20.78
CA GLN A 27 4.27 -16.50 19.80
C GLN A 27 4.88 -17.32 18.66
N GLU A 28 4.36 -18.53 18.44
CA GLU A 28 4.87 -19.42 17.41
C GLU A 28 4.55 -18.84 16.03
N ILE A 29 5.52 -18.93 15.12
CA ILE A 29 5.30 -18.52 13.73
C ILE A 29 4.34 -19.52 13.10
N PRO A 30 3.19 -19.07 12.55
CA PRO A 30 2.23 -19.98 11.96
C PRO A 30 2.84 -20.68 10.75
N THR A 31 2.58 -21.98 10.63
CA THR A 31 2.99 -22.77 9.47
C THR A 31 2.26 -22.35 8.20
N PRO A 32 2.78 -22.67 7.00
CA PRO A 32 2.10 -22.43 5.73
C PRO A 32 0.65 -22.94 5.69
N ALA A 33 0.41 -24.12 6.27
CA ALA A 33 -0.92 -24.71 6.34
C ALA A 33 -1.87 -23.88 7.22
N GLN A 34 -1.41 -23.48 8.41
CA GLN A 34 -2.20 -22.64 9.33
C GLN A 34 -2.52 -21.26 8.76
N ILE A 35 -1.63 -20.69 7.93
CA ILE A 35 -1.87 -19.39 7.29
C ILE A 35 -3.06 -19.45 6.33
N MET A 36 -3.17 -20.54 5.57
CA MET A 36 -4.17 -20.73 4.51
C MET A 36 -5.39 -21.55 4.96
N GLU A 37 -5.40 -22.04 6.20
CA GLU A 37 -6.45 -22.90 6.70
C GLU A 37 -7.79 -22.15 6.74
N ILE A 38 -8.81 -22.78 6.14
CA ILE A 38 -10.19 -22.30 6.17
C ILE A 38 -10.89 -22.96 7.36
N PRO A 39 -11.31 -22.19 8.38
CA PRO A 39 -11.99 -22.73 9.54
C PRO A 39 -13.27 -23.51 9.19
N PRO A 40 -13.65 -24.54 9.97
CA PRO A 40 -14.86 -25.34 9.70
C PRO A 40 -16.16 -24.53 9.60
N ASP A 41 -16.31 -23.47 10.41
CA ASP A 41 -17.47 -22.57 10.36
C ASP A 41 -17.49 -21.76 9.05
N VAL A 42 -16.34 -21.32 8.56
CA VAL A 42 -16.22 -20.66 7.24
C VAL A 42 -16.62 -21.63 6.13
N LYS A 43 -16.16 -22.89 6.19
CA LYS A 43 -16.55 -23.93 5.22
C LYS A 43 -18.06 -24.16 5.22
N ALA A 44 -18.69 -24.19 6.39
CA ALA A 44 -20.14 -24.34 6.51
C ALA A 44 -20.89 -23.16 5.87
N VAL A 45 -20.44 -21.93 6.10
CA VAL A 45 -21.01 -20.72 5.48
C VAL A 45 -20.85 -20.76 3.95
N LEU A 46 -19.66 -21.09 3.45
CA LEU A 46 -19.41 -21.23 2.01
C LEU A 46 -20.30 -22.32 1.39
N GLN A 47 -20.46 -23.45 2.08
CA GLN A 47 -21.29 -24.54 1.61
C GLN A 47 -22.76 -24.10 1.47
N GLU A 48 -23.30 -23.43 2.48
CA GLU A 48 -24.70 -23.03 2.53
C GLU A 48 -25.02 -21.87 1.60
N GLN A 49 -24.24 -20.78 1.69
CA GLN A 49 -24.58 -19.52 1.03
C GLN A 49 -24.04 -19.42 -0.41
N VAL A 50 -22.99 -20.18 -0.74
CA VAL A 50 -22.30 -20.07 -2.04
C VAL A 50 -22.46 -21.35 -2.86
N ILE A 51 -22.03 -22.50 -2.34
CA ILE A 51 -21.96 -23.76 -3.12
C ILE A 51 -23.35 -24.34 -3.37
N ARG A 52 -24.22 -24.42 -2.36
CA ARG A 52 -25.60 -24.93 -2.50
C ARG A 52 -26.50 -23.99 -3.30
N ALA A 53 -26.24 -22.68 -3.25
CA ALA A 53 -27.03 -21.68 -3.93
C ALA A 53 -26.86 -21.69 -5.46
N SER A 54 -25.72 -22.17 -5.99
CA SER A 54 -25.52 -22.25 -7.44
C SER A 54 -24.41 -23.22 -7.85
N ASN A 55 -24.57 -23.83 -9.03
CA ASN A 55 -23.54 -24.62 -9.70
C ASN A 55 -22.73 -23.81 -10.74
N SER A 56 -23.07 -22.55 -11.01
CA SER A 56 -22.31 -21.70 -11.95
C SER A 56 -21.11 -21.04 -11.26
N PRO A 57 -19.90 -21.10 -11.84
CA PRO A 57 -18.72 -20.40 -11.34
C PRO A 57 -18.94 -18.89 -11.15
N GLU A 58 -19.61 -18.22 -12.08
CA GLU A 58 -19.93 -16.78 -12.02
C GLU A 58 -20.81 -16.46 -10.83
N ARG A 59 -21.89 -17.23 -10.64
CA ARG A 59 -22.83 -17.03 -9.54
C ARG A 59 -22.15 -17.28 -8.20
N ARG A 60 -21.29 -18.30 -8.12
CA ARG A 60 -20.47 -18.57 -6.92
C ARG A 60 -19.52 -17.42 -6.61
N LEU A 61 -18.85 -16.87 -7.63
CA LEU A 61 -18.00 -15.70 -7.46
C LEU A 61 -18.81 -14.48 -6.97
N GLN A 62 -19.97 -14.22 -7.58
CA GLN A 62 -20.82 -13.11 -7.16
C GLN A 62 -21.25 -13.25 -5.69
N ARG A 63 -21.69 -14.44 -5.28
CA ARG A 63 -22.06 -14.72 -3.89
C ARG A 63 -20.88 -14.60 -2.93
N LEU A 64 -19.70 -15.05 -3.32
CA LEU A 64 -18.50 -14.88 -2.51
C LEU A 64 -18.14 -13.39 -2.34
N VAL A 65 -18.24 -12.59 -3.40
CA VAL A 65 -18.03 -11.14 -3.32
C VAL A 65 -19.08 -10.49 -2.41
N GLU A 66 -20.35 -10.87 -2.52
CA GLU A 66 -21.41 -10.39 -1.62
C GLU A 66 -21.10 -10.75 -0.15
N LEU A 67 -20.76 -12.00 0.13
CA LEU A 67 -20.39 -12.49 1.48
C LEU A 67 -19.22 -11.71 2.10
N VAL A 68 -18.18 -11.43 1.32
CA VAL A 68 -16.96 -10.80 1.82
C VAL A 68 -17.13 -9.28 2.00
N PHE A 69 -17.83 -8.61 1.08
CA PHE A 69 -17.90 -7.14 1.05
C PHE A 69 -19.16 -6.53 1.66
N GLN A 70 -20.25 -7.29 1.84
CA GLN A 70 -21.45 -6.71 2.46
C GLN A 70 -21.26 -6.51 3.97
N PRO A 71 -21.57 -5.31 4.51
CA PRO A 71 -21.46 -5.03 5.94
C PRO A 71 -22.31 -5.94 6.83
N THR A 72 -23.43 -6.44 6.29
CA THR A 72 -24.35 -7.35 6.99
C THR A 72 -23.83 -8.77 7.13
N GLU A 73 -22.79 -9.12 6.36
CA GLU A 73 -22.19 -10.45 6.33
C GLU A 73 -20.85 -10.45 7.11
N LEU A 74 -19.72 -10.57 6.42
CA LEU A 74 -18.41 -10.51 7.06
C LEU A 74 -18.08 -9.09 7.56
N GLY A 75 -18.49 -8.05 6.81
CA GLY A 75 -18.25 -6.66 7.18
C GLY A 75 -16.78 -6.34 7.46
N LEU A 76 -15.89 -6.78 6.56
CA LEU A 76 -14.44 -6.66 6.74
C LEU A 76 -13.98 -5.20 6.80
N GLU A 77 -13.27 -4.83 7.85
CA GLU A 77 -12.65 -3.52 8.03
C GLU A 77 -11.21 -3.53 7.51
N TYR A 78 -10.83 -2.48 6.77
CA TYR A 78 -9.46 -2.33 6.31
C TYR A 78 -8.56 -1.80 7.42
N ASP A 79 -7.51 -2.54 7.75
CA ASP A 79 -6.51 -2.20 8.77
C ASP A 79 -5.12 -2.46 8.18
N THR A 80 -4.33 -1.40 8.00
CA THR A 80 -3.00 -1.47 7.35
C THR A 80 -2.00 -2.34 8.11
N GLU A 81 -2.18 -2.52 9.42
CA GLU A 81 -1.28 -3.28 10.30
C GLU A 81 -1.78 -4.71 10.56
N ALA A 82 -2.90 -5.10 9.96
CA ALA A 82 -3.50 -6.42 10.15
C ALA A 82 -3.02 -7.42 9.08
N THR A 83 -1.73 -7.79 9.08
CA THR A 83 -1.29 -9.02 8.41
C THR A 83 -1.73 -10.22 9.25
N LEU A 84 -2.66 -11.04 8.75
CA LEU A 84 -3.39 -12.05 9.51
C LEU A 84 -3.58 -13.32 8.69
N THR A 85 -3.68 -14.47 9.35
CA THR A 85 -4.06 -15.73 8.68
C THR A 85 -5.51 -15.68 8.22
N VAL A 86 -5.90 -16.60 7.33
CA VAL A 86 -7.30 -16.75 6.89
C VAL A 86 -8.27 -16.85 8.08
N ALA A 87 -7.94 -17.69 9.06
CA ALA A 87 -8.74 -17.87 10.27
C ALA A 87 -8.80 -16.60 11.14
N GLU A 88 -7.69 -15.90 11.31
CA GLU A 88 -7.65 -14.65 12.08
C GLU A 88 -8.44 -13.53 11.40
N THR A 89 -8.32 -13.39 10.07
CA THR A 89 -9.06 -12.39 9.30
C THR A 89 -10.56 -12.61 9.42
N TRP A 90 -11.03 -13.85 9.28
CA TRP A 90 -12.45 -14.18 9.44
C TRP A 90 -12.97 -13.81 10.84
N ARG A 91 -12.26 -14.23 11.88
CA ARG A 91 -12.67 -14.03 13.28
C ARG A 91 -12.62 -12.56 13.70
N LEU A 92 -11.57 -11.85 13.32
CA LEU A 92 -11.33 -10.46 13.74
C LEU A 92 -12.02 -9.44 12.82
N ARG A 93 -12.48 -9.86 11.64
CA ARG A 93 -13.12 -9.00 10.63
C ARG A 93 -12.28 -7.79 10.24
N ARG A 94 -10.95 -7.91 10.31
CA ARG A 94 -9.99 -6.88 9.89
C ARG A 94 -8.94 -7.46 8.95
N ALA A 95 -8.48 -6.68 7.99
CA ALA A 95 -7.45 -7.11 7.04
C ALA A 95 -6.70 -5.93 6.41
N ASN A 96 -5.41 -6.11 6.15
CA ASN A 96 -4.75 -5.37 5.07
C ASN A 96 -4.94 -6.06 3.72
N CYS A 97 -4.35 -5.50 2.65
CA CYS A 97 -4.47 -6.03 1.29
C CYS A 97 -4.03 -7.49 1.18
N LEU A 98 -2.97 -7.89 1.88
CA LEU A 98 -2.43 -9.23 1.85
C LEU A 98 -3.36 -10.24 2.53
N SER A 99 -3.80 -9.95 3.76
CA SER A 99 -4.69 -10.83 4.53
C SER A 99 -6.02 -11.04 3.82
N PHE A 100 -6.58 -9.97 3.23
CA PHE A 100 -7.75 -10.08 2.39
C PHE A 100 -7.51 -10.99 1.19
N THR A 101 -6.39 -10.80 0.49
CA THR A 101 -6.07 -11.57 -0.71
C THR A 101 -5.91 -13.05 -0.37
N LEU A 102 -5.29 -13.37 0.77
CA LEU A 102 -5.18 -14.74 1.29
C LEU A 102 -6.57 -15.34 1.59
N LEU A 103 -7.40 -14.63 2.35
CA LEU A 103 -8.77 -15.05 2.67
C LEU A 103 -9.57 -15.31 1.38
N PHE A 104 -9.59 -14.36 0.46
CA PHE A 104 -10.38 -14.47 -0.76
C PHE A 104 -9.89 -15.60 -1.65
N VAL A 105 -8.57 -15.75 -1.85
CA VAL A 105 -8.00 -16.85 -2.64
C VAL A 105 -8.33 -18.20 -2.01
N ALA A 106 -8.22 -18.34 -0.68
CA ALA A 106 -8.55 -19.56 0.03
C ALA A 106 -10.04 -19.92 -0.16
N MET A 107 -10.94 -18.98 0.13
CA MET A 107 -12.39 -19.19 -0.03
C MET A 107 -12.79 -19.47 -1.48
N ALA A 108 -12.20 -18.75 -2.45
CA ALA A 108 -12.46 -18.97 -3.88
C ALA A 108 -12.05 -20.38 -4.33
N ARG A 109 -10.89 -20.87 -3.86
CA ARG A 109 -10.45 -22.25 -4.14
C ARG A 109 -11.37 -23.28 -3.50
N GLU A 110 -11.82 -23.06 -2.26
CA GLU A 110 -12.74 -23.97 -1.56
C GLU A 110 -14.08 -24.14 -2.30
N ILE A 111 -14.60 -23.06 -2.92
CA ILE A 111 -15.83 -23.12 -3.71
C ILE A 111 -15.63 -23.59 -5.17
N GLY A 112 -14.41 -24.01 -5.51
CA GLY A 112 -14.05 -24.60 -6.80
C GLY A 112 -13.67 -23.59 -7.89
N LEU A 113 -13.33 -22.34 -7.54
CA LEU A 113 -12.82 -21.35 -8.50
C LEU A 113 -11.30 -21.42 -8.61
N GLU A 114 -10.80 -21.10 -9.81
CA GLU A 114 -9.38 -20.91 -10.03
C GLU A 114 -8.95 -19.52 -9.59
N ALA A 115 -8.38 -19.45 -8.39
CA ALA A 115 -7.85 -18.22 -7.80
C ALA A 115 -6.36 -18.34 -7.50
N ARG A 116 -5.65 -17.23 -7.68
CA ARG A 116 -4.22 -17.09 -7.35
C ARG A 116 -3.92 -15.68 -6.91
N MET A 117 -2.90 -15.52 -6.09
CA MET A 117 -2.37 -14.21 -5.77
C MET A 117 -1.59 -13.66 -6.98
N GLN A 118 -1.58 -12.34 -7.12
CA GLN A 118 -0.75 -11.64 -8.09
C GLN A 118 0.04 -10.55 -7.38
N GLU A 119 1.31 -10.38 -7.76
CA GLU A 119 2.09 -9.21 -7.41
C GLU A 119 1.72 -8.07 -8.34
N VAL A 120 1.58 -6.88 -7.77
CA VAL A 120 1.40 -5.67 -8.57
C VAL A 120 2.68 -4.85 -8.55
N GLY A 121 3.17 -4.50 -9.74
CA GLY A 121 4.21 -3.48 -9.89
C GLY A 121 3.65 -2.12 -9.48
N GLN A 122 3.74 -1.79 -8.20
CA GLN A 122 3.33 -0.52 -7.61
C GLN A 122 4.53 0.26 -7.08
N VAL A 123 4.32 1.58 -6.92
CA VAL A 123 5.09 2.41 -5.98
C VAL A 123 5.06 1.73 -4.63
N MET A 124 6.15 1.05 -4.31
CA MET A 124 6.37 0.38 -3.04
C MET A 124 5.87 1.25 -1.88
N THR A 125 5.10 0.68 -0.95
CA THR A 125 4.86 1.27 0.36
C THR A 125 6.16 1.15 1.16
N TRP A 126 7.02 2.17 1.02
CA TRP A 126 8.21 2.31 1.82
C TRP A 126 7.82 2.79 3.21
N TYR A 127 8.19 2.02 4.22
CA TYR A 127 8.22 2.52 5.58
C TYR A 127 9.63 2.99 5.86
N GLU A 128 9.80 4.30 6.02
CA GLU A 128 11.08 4.89 6.40
C GLU A 128 11.11 5.11 7.92
N ASN A 129 12.13 4.57 8.59
CA ASN A 129 12.38 4.83 10.00
C ASN A 129 13.90 4.89 10.23
N GLN A 130 14.35 6.01 10.83
CA GLN A 130 15.76 6.35 11.05
C GLN A 130 16.60 6.38 9.76
N GLY A 131 15.97 6.76 8.63
CA GLY A 131 16.63 6.81 7.33
C GLY A 131 16.79 5.44 6.66
N LEU A 132 16.22 4.37 7.23
CA LEU A 132 16.18 3.02 6.67
C LEU A 132 14.78 2.67 6.18
N ILE A 133 14.70 2.06 5.00
CA ILE A 133 13.46 1.70 4.31
C ILE A 133 13.21 0.19 4.40
N PHE A 134 12.11 -0.23 5.00
CA PHE A 134 11.65 -1.62 4.89
C PHE A 134 10.41 -1.70 3.99
N ASN A 135 10.22 -2.84 3.32
CA ASN A 135 9.22 -3.01 2.27
C ASN A 135 8.14 -4.01 2.68
N ALA A 136 6.89 -3.62 2.44
CA ALA A 136 5.76 -4.52 2.26
C ALA A 136 5.32 -4.44 0.79
N GLY A 137 5.16 -5.58 0.12
CA GLY A 137 4.68 -5.60 -1.27
C GLY A 137 3.17 -5.37 -1.35
N HIS A 138 2.67 -4.93 -2.51
CA HIS A 138 1.24 -4.94 -2.81
C HIS A 138 0.87 -6.18 -3.62
N VAL A 139 -0.20 -6.86 -3.20
CA VAL A 139 -0.71 -8.06 -3.85
C VAL A 139 -2.22 -7.94 -4.05
N ASN A 140 -2.74 -8.66 -5.04
CA ASN A 140 -4.17 -8.76 -5.27
C ASN A 140 -4.59 -10.15 -5.77
N VAL A 141 -5.88 -10.33 -6.00
CA VAL A 141 -6.46 -11.62 -6.42
C VAL A 141 -6.60 -11.66 -7.93
N GLY A 142 -6.03 -12.70 -8.56
CA GLY A 142 -6.31 -13.08 -9.94
C GLY A 142 -7.25 -14.29 -9.99
N LEU A 143 -8.30 -14.18 -10.78
CA LEU A 143 -9.33 -15.20 -10.96
C LEU A 143 -9.41 -15.64 -12.42
N ARG A 144 -9.72 -16.92 -12.64
CA ARG A 144 -10.16 -17.43 -13.95
C ARG A 144 -11.56 -18.02 -13.81
N VAL A 145 -12.51 -17.45 -14.53
CA VAL A 145 -13.93 -17.85 -14.51
C VAL A 145 -14.41 -17.96 -15.96
N ASP A 146 -14.90 -19.14 -16.36
CA ASP A 146 -15.32 -19.45 -17.74
C ASP A 146 -14.32 -19.01 -18.83
N GLY A 147 -13.04 -19.26 -18.56
CA GLY A 147 -11.95 -18.91 -19.48
C GLY A 147 -11.58 -17.42 -19.52
N ARG A 148 -12.28 -16.57 -18.77
CA ARG A 148 -11.99 -15.13 -18.65
C ARG A 148 -11.14 -14.86 -17.41
N MET A 149 -10.15 -14.00 -17.56
CA MET A 149 -9.35 -13.50 -16.44
C MET A 149 -10.05 -12.30 -15.79
N ALA A 150 -10.07 -12.28 -14.47
CA ALA A 150 -10.51 -11.14 -13.67
C ALA A 150 -9.49 -10.85 -12.56
N THR A 151 -9.38 -9.59 -12.16
CA THR A 151 -8.56 -9.15 -11.02
C THR A 151 -9.46 -8.47 -10.01
N LEU A 152 -9.30 -8.83 -8.74
CA LEU A 152 -9.96 -8.20 -7.61
C LEU A 152 -8.89 -7.60 -6.70
N ASP A 153 -8.94 -6.28 -6.54
CA ASP A 153 -8.02 -5.51 -5.71
C ASP A 153 -8.82 -4.71 -4.68
N LEU A 154 -8.32 -4.64 -3.44
CA LEU A 154 -8.92 -3.83 -2.39
C LEU A 154 -8.60 -2.35 -2.54
N ASP A 155 -7.42 -2.03 -3.07
CA ASP A 155 -7.01 -0.64 -3.23
C ASP A 155 -7.42 -0.16 -4.63
N ARG A 156 -8.43 0.72 -4.63
CA ARG A 156 -8.98 1.32 -5.85
C ARG A 156 -8.05 2.34 -6.50
N ASN A 157 -6.98 2.74 -5.81
CA ASN A 157 -6.00 3.73 -6.28
C ASN A 157 -4.71 3.08 -6.79
N VAL A 158 -4.71 1.76 -6.99
CA VAL A 158 -3.55 1.01 -7.46
C VAL A 158 -3.23 1.38 -8.91
N LEU A 159 -2.10 2.06 -9.08
CA LEU A 159 -1.43 2.22 -10.37
C LEU A 159 -0.72 0.91 -10.74
N TYR A 160 -1.09 0.34 -11.88
CA TYR A 160 -0.46 -0.84 -12.45
C TYR A 160 0.68 -0.43 -13.40
N ASP A 161 1.85 -1.07 -13.27
CA ASP A 161 2.90 -1.00 -14.27
C ASP A 161 2.45 -1.53 -15.64
N ALA A 162 3.28 -1.33 -16.67
CA ALA A 162 2.98 -1.76 -18.03
C ALA A 162 2.78 -3.28 -18.18
N ARG A 163 3.29 -4.08 -17.24
CA ARG A 163 3.12 -5.54 -17.22
C ARG A 163 1.79 -5.93 -16.56
N GLY A 164 1.25 -5.06 -15.70
CA GLY A 164 0.05 -5.34 -14.92
C GLY A 164 0.29 -6.40 -13.83
N PRO A 165 -0.76 -6.82 -13.12
CA PRO A 165 -0.67 -7.85 -12.08
C PRO A 165 -0.03 -9.14 -12.61
N GLN A 166 1.05 -9.58 -11.99
CA GLN A 166 1.74 -10.81 -12.34
C GLN A 166 1.36 -11.93 -11.38
N PRO A 167 0.82 -13.06 -11.87
CA PRO A 167 0.50 -14.18 -10.99
C PRO A 167 1.76 -14.71 -10.29
N ILE A 168 1.62 -15.07 -9.01
CA ILE A 168 2.69 -15.62 -8.20
C ILE A 168 2.33 -17.02 -7.67
N SER A 169 3.35 -17.76 -7.24
CA SER A 169 3.15 -19.05 -6.56
C SER A 169 2.65 -18.85 -5.12
N ASP A 170 2.03 -19.90 -4.56
CA ASP A 170 1.61 -19.89 -3.15
C ASP A 170 2.81 -19.72 -2.20
N ALA A 171 3.97 -20.31 -2.54
CA ALA A 171 5.20 -20.10 -1.79
C ALA A 171 5.62 -18.62 -1.77
N ARG A 172 5.52 -17.93 -2.91
CA ARG A 172 5.78 -16.48 -2.98
C ARG A 172 4.76 -15.66 -2.19
N ALA A 173 3.48 -16.05 -2.22
CA ALA A 173 2.43 -15.41 -1.42
C ALA A 173 2.69 -15.54 0.08
N LEU A 174 3.11 -16.72 0.54
CA LEU A 174 3.51 -16.97 1.93
C LEU A 174 4.78 -16.19 2.30
N ALA A 175 5.72 -16.03 1.37
CA ALA A 175 6.89 -15.18 1.59
C ALA A 175 6.47 -13.73 1.87
N HIS A 176 5.50 -13.17 1.14
CA HIS A 176 4.92 -11.85 1.44
C HIS A 176 4.31 -11.81 2.85
N PHE A 177 3.56 -12.84 3.25
CA PHE A 177 2.94 -12.90 4.57
C PHE A 177 3.99 -12.83 5.68
N TYR A 178 5.00 -13.70 5.62
CA TYR A 178 6.06 -13.72 6.60
C TYR A 178 6.89 -12.44 6.58
N ASN A 179 7.17 -11.86 5.41
CA ASN A 179 7.89 -10.60 5.32
C ASN A 179 7.11 -9.43 5.95
N ASN A 180 5.80 -9.35 5.74
CA ASN A 180 4.99 -8.30 6.35
C ASN A 180 4.92 -8.45 7.88
N ARG A 181 4.70 -9.68 8.38
CA ARG A 181 4.78 -9.97 9.82
C ARG A 181 6.15 -9.60 10.39
N GLY A 182 7.23 -9.93 9.69
CA GLY A 182 8.59 -9.57 10.11
C GLY A 182 8.80 -8.05 10.17
N ALA A 183 8.26 -7.32 9.19
CA ALA A 183 8.31 -5.85 9.17
C ALA A 183 7.51 -5.23 10.33
N GLU A 184 6.36 -5.78 10.68
CA GLU A 184 5.56 -5.37 11.85
C GLU A 184 6.35 -5.58 13.16
N GLN A 185 6.95 -6.75 13.35
CA GLN A 185 7.77 -7.02 14.55
C GLN A 185 9.02 -6.13 14.60
N LEU A 186 9.64 -5.86 13.45
CA LEU A 186 10.78 -4.96 13.35
C LEU A 186 10.40 -3.51 13.73
N ALA A 187 9.21 -3.06 13.34
CA ALA A 187 8.65 -1.77 13.74
C ALA A 187 8.35 -1.73 15.25
N ALA A 188 7.87 -2.83 15.82
CA ALA A 188 7.67 -3.01 17.26
C ALA A 188 8.97 -3.22 18.06
N HIS A 189 10.13 -3.20 17.40
CA HIS A 189 11.46 -3.46 17.99
C HIS A 189 11.67 -4.87 18.56
N ASP A 190 10.80 -5.83 18.22
CA ASP A 190 11.04 -7.25 18.48
C ASP A 190 11.91 -7.84 17.36
N TYR A 191 13.23 -7.61 17.46
CA TYR A 191 14.20 -8.07 16.48
C TYR A 191 14.32 -9.60 16.44
N THR A 192 14.05 -10.30 17.54
CA THR A 192 14.14 -11.75 17.59
C THR A 192 13.03 -12.38 16.76
N THR A 193 11.79 -11.93 16.97
CA THR A 193 10.64 -12.45 16.23
C THR A 193 10.67 -11.97 14.77
N ALA A 194 11.08 -10.71 14.52
CA ALA A 194 11.24 -10.18 13.16
C ALA A 194 12.19 -11.03 12.32
N ARG A 195 13.36 -11.40 12.86
CA ARG A 195 14.32 -12.27 12.17
C ARG A 195 13.69 -13.61 11.78
N ARG A 196 13.06 -14.29 12.74
CA ARG A 196 12.43 -15.60 12.49
C ARG A 196 11.38 -15.52 11.37
N TYR A 197 10.62 -14.42 11.31
CA TYR A 197 9.67 -14.17 10.24
C TYR A 197 10.35 -13.92 8.88
N PHE A 198 11.41 -13.12 8.82
CA PHE A 198 12.12 -12.94 7.56
C PHE A 198 12.82 -14.21 7.08
N GLU A 199 13.36 -15.02 7.98
CA GLU A 199 13.92 -16.34 7.66
C GLU A 199 12.84 -17.29 7.16
N ALA A 200 11.64 -17.29 7.75
CA ALA A 200 10.49 -18.03 7.23
C ALA A 200 10.08 -17.55 5.83
N ALA A 201 10.14 -16.25 5.57
CA ALA A 201 9.88 -15.70 4.23
C ALA A 201 10.89 -16.22 3.19
N LEU A 202 12.18 -16.26 3.55
CA LEU A 202 13.24 -16.78 2.67
C LEU A 202 13.21 -18.31 2.53
N ALA A 203 12.69 -19.03 3.53
CA ALA A 203 12.43 -20.46 3.41
C ALA A 203 11.32 -20.75 2.39
N MET A 204 10.32 -19.87 2.27
CA MET A 204 9.28 -19.98 1.25
C MET A 204 9.76 -19.55 -0.13
N ASP A 205 10.51 -18.46 -0.22
CA ASP A 205 11.14 -18.01 -1.46
C ASP A 205 12.57 -17.48 -1.22
N PRO A 206 13.59 -18.30 -1.51
CA PRO A 206 15.00 -17.91 -1.37
C PRO A 206 15.45 -16.75 -2.25
N ARG A 207 14.62 -16.30 -3.21
CA ARG A 207 14.91 -15.16 -4.09
C ARG A 207 14.08 -13.93 -3.71
N PHE A 208 13.47 -13.91 -2.51
CA PHE A 208 12.63 -12.79 -2.09
C PHE A 208 13.45 -11.59 -1.61
N VAL A 209 13.72 -10.69 -2.56
CA VAL A 209 14.51 -9.47 -2.38
C VAL A 209 14.04 -8.62 -1.19
N SER A 210 12.73 -8.49 -0.97
CA SER A 210 12.17 -7.69 0.12
C SER A 210 12.56 -8.24 1.51
N ALA A 211 12.52 -9.56 1.69
CA ALA A 211 12.91 -10.20 2.95
C ALA A 211 14.42 -10.07 3.20
N MET A 212 15.26 -10.24 2.17
CA MET A 212 16.71 -10.00 2.28
C MET A 212 17.01 -8.54 2.66
N ASN A 213 16.34 -7.58 2.01
CA ASN A 213 16.46 -6.17 2.38
C ASN A 213 16.05 -5.92 3.84
N ASN A 214 14.93 -6.50 4.28
CA ASN A 214 14.42 -6.27 5.61
C ASN A 214 15.28 -6.94 6.71
N LEU A 215 15.91 -8.09 6.42
CA LEU A 215 16.98 -8.63 7.26
C LEU A 215 18.17 -7.67 7.35
N GLY A 216 18.63 -7.12 6.23
CA GLY A 216 19.70 -6.12 6.25
C GLY A 216 19.35 -4.89 7.10
N VAL A 217 18.09 -4.43 7.07
CA VAL A 217 17.60 -3.34 7.95
C VAL A 217 17.64 -3.77 9.42
N LEU A 218 17.19 -4.99 9.74
CA LEU A 218 17.21 -5.53 11.10
C LEU A 218 18.65 -5.62 11.64
N GLU A 219 19.59 -6.14 10.84
CA GLU A 219 21.01 -6.22 11.21
C GLU A 219 21.62 -4.82 11.40
N THR A 220 21.25 -3.88 10.52
CA THR A 220 21.69 -2.48 10.61
C THR A 220 21.26 -1.86 11.94
N ARG A 221 20.03 -2.13 12.39
CA ARG A 221 19.49 -1.66 13.69
C ARG A 221 20.10 -2.39 14.89
N SER A 222 20.53 -3.63 14.67
CA SER A 222 21.21 -4.45 15.66
C SER A 222 22.72 -4.16 15.75
N ASN A 223 23.21 -3.13 15.03
CA ASN A 223 24.64 -2.77 14.90
C ASN A 223 25.54 -3.91 14.37
N ASN A 224 24.95 -4.82 13.58
CA ASN A 224 25.67 -5.93 12.94
C ASN A 224 25.95 -5.60 11.47
N ASP A 225 26.82 -4.62 11.25
CA ASP A 225 27.05 -3.99 9.95
C ASP A 225 27.55 -4.99 8.90
N GLN A 226 28.34 -5.99 9.33
CA GLN A 226 28.82 -7.03 8.43
C GLN A 226 27.69 -7.94 7.94
N ALA A 227 26.75 -8.31 8.81
CA ALA A 227 25.58 -9.09 8.39
C ALA A 227 24.66 -8.27 7.50
N ALA A 228 24.42 -7.00 7.86
CA ALA A 228 23.63 -6.09 7.06
C ALA A 228 24.17 -5.95 5.63
N ALA A 229 25.48 -5.80 5.46
CA ALA A 229 26.11 -5.71 4.16
C ALA A 229 25.87 -6.98 3.32
N ARG A 230 26.03 -8.17 3.93
CA ARG A 230 25.77 -9.46 3.24
C ARG A 230 24.32 -9.56 2.76
N ASP A 231 23.36 -9.18 3.60
CA ASP A 231 21.94 -9.27 3.26
C ASP A 231 21.53 -8.28 2.17
N PHE A 232 22.05 -7.05 2.22
CA PHE A 232 21.85 -6.07 1.15
C PHE A 232 22.51 -6.48 -0.16
N ASP A 233 23.73 -7.02 -0.10
CA ASP A 233 24.44 -7.49 -1.29
C ASP A 233 23.73 -8.70 -1.92
N ALA A 234 23.19 -9.62 -1.11
CA ALA A 234 22.35 -10.72 -1.57
C ALA A 234 21.08 -10.19 -2.27
N ALA A 235 20.38 -9.22 -1.67
CA ALA A 235 19.22 -8.58 -2.28
C ALA A 235 19.55 -7.94 -3.64
N LEU A 236 20.67 -7.20 -3.70
CA LEU A 236 21.12 -6.49 -4.90
C LEU A 236 21.75 -7.41 -5.96
N ALA A 237 22.20 -8.61 -5.59
CA ALA A 237 22.62 -9.63 -6.54
C ALA A 237 21.42 -10.18 -7.33
N ILE A 238 20.26 -10.35 -6.68
CA ILE A 238 19.02 -10.79 -7.32
C ILE A 238 18.36 -9.63 -8.11
N ASN A 239 18.24 -8.45 -7.52
CA ASN A 239 17.71 -7.26 -8.18
C ASN A 239 18.64 -6.05 -8.02
N ARG A 240 19.47 -5.82 -9.05
CA ARG A 240 20.48 -4.77 -9.08
C ARG A 240 19.91 -3.34 -9.00
N MET A 241 18.64 -3.15 -9.28
CA MET A 241 18.01 -1.83 -9.27
C MET A 241 16.91 -1.71 -8.21
N HIS A 242 16.90 -2.59 -7.20
CA HIS A 242 15.90 -2.56 -6.13
C HIS A 242 16.05 -1.27 -5.29
N PRO A 243 15.10 -0.31 -5.34
CA PRO A 243 15.32 1.02 -4.78
C PRO A 243 15.59 1.04 -3.27
N ALA A 244 14.82 0.29 -2.49
CA ALA A 244 14.99 0.26 -1.03
C ALA A 244 16.31 -0.41 -0.62
N ALA A 245 16.73 -1.48 -1.32
CA ALA A 245 18.00 -2.13 -1.03
C ALA A 245 19.18 -1.24 -1.38
N LEU A 246 19.10 -0.50 -2.50
CA LEU A 246 20.11 0.49 -2.87
C LEU A 246 20.20 1.63 -1.84
N HIS A 247 19.06 2.13 -1.38
CA HIS A 247 18.99 3.18 -0.35
C HIS A 247 19.61 2.72 0.97
N ASN A 248 19.19 1.56 1.47
CA ASN A 248 19.67 1.04 2.75
C ASN A 248 21.14 0.65 2.71
N ALA A 249 21.59 0.01 1.64
CA ALA A 249 22.99 -0.29 1.45
C ALA A 249 23.82 1.00 1.41
N ALA A 250 23.37 2.03 0.68
CA ALA A 250 24.06 3.32 0.66
C ALA A 250 24.11 3.99 2.04
N TYR A 251 23.04 3.88 2.84
CA TYR A 251 23.01 4.34 4.23
C TYR A 251 24.03 3.58 5.08
N LEU A 252 24.05 2.24 5.01
CA LEU A 252 24.98 1.40 5.75
C LEU A 252 26.44 1.74 5.41
N TYR A 253 26.78 1.79 4.11
CA TYR A 253 28.14 2.09 3.67
C TYR A 253 28.58 3.51 4.06
N GLN A 254 27.66 4.48 4.10
CA GLN A 254 27.94 5.81 4.64
C GLN A 254 28.24 5.76 6.13
N ARG A 255 27.48 4.98 6.91
CA ARG A 255 27.65 4.82 8.36
C ARG A 255 29.02 4.23 8.72
N VAL A 256 29.48 3.23 7.97
CA VAL A 256 30.80 2.60 8.20
C VAL A 256 31.97 3.38 7.58
N GLY A 257 31.72 4.55 7.00
CA GLY A 257 32.76 5.42 6.43
C GLY A 257 33.18 5.09 4.99
N ASP A 258 32.57 4.10 4.36
CA ASP A 258 32.83 3.75 2.94
C ASP A 258 32.02 4.65 1.99
N THR A 259 32.45 5.90 1.93
CA THR A 259 31.80 6.95 1.14
C THR A 259 31.80 6.65 -0.36
N ARG A 260 32.81 5.90 -0.85
CA ARG A 260 32.94 5.53 -2.27
C ARG A 260 31.86 4.52 -2.66
N HIS A 261 31.67 3.45 -1.89
CA HIS A 261 30.59 2.49 -2.18
C HIS A 261 29.21 3.12 -2.01
N ALA A 262 29.02 3.95 -0.98
CA ALA A 262 27.77 4.67 -0.77
C ALA A 262 27.41 5.55 -1.98
N ALA A 263 28.37 6.29 -2.54
CA ALA A 263 28.15 7.13 -3.72
C ALA A 263 27.71 6.33 -4.97
N LEU A 264 28.36 5.18 -5.22
CA LEU A 264 28.00 4.29 -6.34
C LEU A 264 26.57 3.73 -6.22
N LEU A 265 26.17 3.37 -5.00
CA LEU A 265 24.81 2.87 -4.72
C LEU A 265 23.77 3.97 -4.89
N ARG A 266 24.05 5.20 -4.44
CA ARG A 266 23.18 6.36 -4.69
C ARG A 266 23.02 6.67 -6.17
N GLU A 267 24.10 6.60 -6.95
CA GLU A 267 24.01 6.80 -8.41
C GLU A 267 23.11 5.74 -9.07
N ARG A 268 23.22 4.47 -8.65
CA ARG A 268 22.31 3.41 -9.08
C ARG A 268 20.86 3.69 -8.67
N LEU A 269 20.62 4.16 -7.44
CA LEU A 269 19.29 4.51 -6.96
C LEU A 269 18.67 5.62 -7.80
N GLU A 270 19.42 6.68 -8.08
CA GLU A 270 18.96 7.79 -8.92
C GLU A 270 18.67 7.35 -10.36
N ARG A 271 19.48 6.44 -10.92
CA ARG A 271 19.17 5.82 -12.22
C ARG A 271 17.87 5.00 -12.19
N SER A 272 17.61 4.29 -11.08
CA SER A 272 16.35 3.55 -10.91
C SER A 272 15.17 4.50 -10.89
N ARG A 273 15.24 5.53 -10.04
CA ARG A 273 14.19 6.55 -9.83
C ARG A 273 13.86 7.32 -11.12
N LYS A 274 14.89 7.69 -11.90
CA LYS A 274 14.72 8.37 -13.19
C LYS A 274 14.03 7.51 -14.25
N ARG A 275 14.04 6.19 -14.12
CA ARG A 275 13.42 5.24 -15.06
C ARG A 275 12.09 4.69 -14.55
N ASP A 276 11.69 5.03 -13.34
CA ASP A 276 10.43 4.60 -12.74
C ASP A 276 9.34 5.66 -13.00
N PRO A 277 8.37 5.39 -13.89
CA PRO A 277 7.28 6.34 -14.18
C PRO A 277 6.48 6.71 -12.94
N PHE A 278 6.30 5.78 -12.00
CA PHE A 278 5.48 6.02 -10.83
C PHE A 278 6.23 6.82 -9.76
N TYR A 279 7.54 6.61 -9.62
CA TYR A 279 8.37 7.51 -8.84
C TYR A 279 8.29 8.93 -9.39
N GLN A 280 8.45 9.13 -10.71
CA GLN A 280 8.30 10.45 -11.33
C GLN A 280 6.91 11.05 -11.07
N PHE A 281 5.85 10.26 -11.22
CA PHE A 281 4.48 10.72 -10.92
C PHE A 281 4.33 11.17 -9.47
N MET A 282 4.84 10.40 -8.51
CA MET A 282 4.76 10.75 -7.09
C MET A 282 5.53 12.03 -6.77
N GLN A 283 6.70 12.24 -7.37
CA GLN A 283 7.42 13.52 -7.25
C GLN A 283 6.60 14.69 -7.80
N GLY A 284 5.85 14.47 -8.89
CA GLY A 284 4.89 15.43 -9.42
C GLY A 284 3.78 15.78 -8.44
N VAL A 285 3.19 14.76 -7.78
CA VAL A 285 2.16 14.94 -6.75
C VAL A 285 2.70 15.74 -5.55
N LEU A 286 3.89 15.41 -5.07
CA LEU A 286 4.51 16.11 -3.94
C LEU A 286 4.81 17.57 -4.28
N ALA A 287 5.37 17.84 -5.47
CA ALA A 287 5.64 19.20 -5.93
C ALA A 287 4.35 20.02 -6.10
N GLU A 288 3.28 19.42 -6.62
CA GLU A 288 1.98 20.07 -6.77
C GLU A 288 1.36 20.43 -5.42
N ARG A 289 1.41 19.51 -4.44
CA ARG A 289 0.95 19.77 -3.07
C ARG A 289 1.74 20.89 -2.39
N ALA A 290 3.02 20.99 -2.69
CA ALA A 290 3.88 22.09 -2.24
C ALA A 290 3.64 23.41 -3.00
N GLY A 291 2.72 23.44 -3.98
CA GLY A 291 2.44 24.60 -4.82
C GLY A 291 3.52 24.88 -5.89
N ASN A 292 4.54 24.03 -6.02
CA ASN A 292 5.59 24.17 -7.03
C ASN A 292 5.14 23.56 -8.36
N TYR A 293 4.21 24.24 -9.03
CA TYR A 293 3.62 23.80 -10.29
C TYR A 293 4.61 23.61 -11.46
N PRO A 294 5.68 24.42 -11.62
CA PRO A 294 6.71 24.16 -12.62
C PRO A 294 7.39 22.80 -12.44
N GLN A 295 7.76 22.47 -11.20
CA GLN A 295 8.37 21.18 -10.88
C GLN A 295 7.38 20.03 -11.02
N ALA A 296 6.12 20.22 -10.60
CA ALA A 296 5.06 19.24 -10.79
C ALA A 296 4.88 18.91 -12.29
N SER A 297 4.80 19.93 -13.14
CA SER A 297 4.68 19.76 -14.59
C SER A 297 5.89 19.06 -15.22
N HIS A 298 7.10 19.29 -14.70
CA HIS A 298 8.30 18.57 -15.14
C HIS A 298 8.19 17.08 -14.84
N PHE A 299 7.87 16.73 -13.59
CA PHE A 299 7.78 15.34 -13.15
C PHE A 299 6.62 14.57 -13.78
N TYR A 300 5.45 15.19 -13.92
CA TYR A 300 4.33 14.56 -14.62
C TYR A 300 4.63 14.30 -16.09
N ARG A 301 5.35 15.20 -16.78
CA ARG A 301 5.80 14.93 -18.15
C ARG A 301 6.80 13.79 -18.21
N ALA A 302 7.78 13.75 -17.31
CA ALA A 302 8.72 12.61 -17.23
C ALA A 302 8.00 11.28 -16.98
N ALA A 303 6.96 11.26 -16.14
CA ALA A 303 6.12 10.09 -15.92
C ALA A 303 5.35 9.67 -17.18
N ILE A 304 4.79 10.63 -17.91
CA ILE A 304 4.08 10.40 -19.18
C ILE A 304 5.03 9.87 -20.26
N ASP A 305 6.24 10.42 -20.36
CA ASP A 305 7.25 9.98 -21.32
C ASP A 305 7.67 8.53 -21.08
N LEU A 306 7.79 8.12 -19.81
CA LEU A 306 8.11 6.75 -19.42
C LEU A 306 6.92 5.80 -19.57
N TYR A 307 5.69 6.26 -19.29
CA TYR A 307 4.49 5.45 -19.38
C TYR A 307 3.24 6.27 -19.78
N PRO A 308 2.99 6.45 -21.10
CA PRO A 308 1.97 7.38 -21.62
C PRO A 308 0.53 6.83 -21.57
N ARG A 309 0.32 5.67 -20.93
CA ARG A 309 -0.99 5.00 -20.86
C ARG A 309 -1.68 5.16 -19.49
N ALA A 310 -0.98 5.64 -18.48
CA ALA A 310 -1.59 5.95 -17.18
C ALA A 310 -2.40 7.25 -17.26
N HIS A 311 -3.73 7.14 -17.24
CA HIS A 311 -4.62 8.31 -17.25
C HIS A 311 -4.39 9.25 -16.06
N GLN A 312 -3.93 8.72 -14.93
CA GLN A 312 -3.62 9.48 -13.71
C GLN A 312 -2.50 10.49 -13.93
N PHE A 313 -1.52 10.17 -14.79
CA PHE A 313 -0.39 11.08 -15.06
C PHE A 313 -0.85 12.28 -15.87
N HIS A 314 -1.64 12.02 -16.92
CA HIS A 314 -2.28 13.05 -17.72
C HIS A 314 -3.24 13.90 -16.88
N PHE A 315 -4.00 13.28 -15.96
CA PHE A 315 -4.87 14.01 -15.06
C PHE A 315 -4.09 14.94 -14.11
N GLY A 316 -2.99 14.46 -13.51
CA GLY A 316 -2.10 15.28 -12.68
C GLY A 316 -1.55 16.48 -13.44
N LEU A 317 -1.05 16.26 -14.66
CA LEU A 317 -0.55 17.34 -15.52
C LEU A 317 -1.66 18.32 -15.93
N ALA A 318 -2.85 17.81 -16.29
CA ALA A 318 -4.01 18.65 -16.63
C ALA A 318 -4.40 19.57 -15.48
N ARG A 319 -4.44 19.02 -14.25
CA ARG A 319 -4.73 19.78 -13.03
C ARG A 319 -3.66 20.84 -12.78
N THR A 320 -2.39 20.50 -12.92
CA THR A 320 -1.29 21.47 -12.76
C THR A 320 -1.37 22.60 -13.79
N TYR A 321 -1.72 22.30 -15.05
CA TYR A 321 -1.94 23.33 -16.06
C TYR A 321 -3.15 24.22 -15.73
N PHE A 322 -4.24 23.64 -15.22
CA PHE A 322 -5.39 24.42 -14.80
C PHE A 322 -5.03 25.38 -13.65
N LEU A 323 -4.33 24.90 -12.63
CA LEU A 323 -3.91 25.70 -11.47
C LEU A 323 -2.95 26.83 -11.84
N THR A 324 -2.25 26.72 -12.97
CA THR A 324 -1.35 27.75 -13.51
C THR A 324 -2.00 28.62 -14.60
N GLY A 325 -3.32 28.50 -14.81
CA GLY A 325 -4.06 29.28 -15.82
C GLY A 325 -3.84 28.82 -17.27
N ASN A 326 -3.12 27.73 -17.49
CA ASN A 326 -2.83 27.16 -18.80
C ASN A 326 -4.00 26.27 -19.32
N ASN A 327 -5.22 26.83 -19.37
CA ASN A 327 -6.46 26.09 -19.63
C ASN A 327 -6.44 25.28 -20.94
N ARG A 328 -5.76 25.77 -21.98
CA ARG A 328 -5.61 25.03 -23.26
C ARG A 328 -4.84 23.73 -23.11
N GLN A 329 -3.78 23.74 -22.32
CA GLN A 329 -2.98 22.54 -22.06
C GLN A 329 -3.72 21.62 -21.10
N ALA A 330 -4.41 22.19 -20.10
CA ALA A 330 -5.28 21.44 -19.20
C ALA A 330 -6.36 20.66 -19.96
N GLU A 331 -7.03 21.28 -20.93
CA GLU A 331 -8.06 20.61 -21.75
C GLU A 331 -7.50 19.43 -22.55
N ARG A 332 -6.31 19.62 -23.16
CA ARG A 332 -5.63 18.56 -23.94
C ARG A 332 -5.30 17.35 -23.07
N GLU A 333 -4.66 17.58 -21.93
CA GLU A 333 -4.25 16.50 -21.03
C GLU A 333 -5.48 15.84 -20.36
N MET A 334 -6.52 16.61 -20.01
CA MET A 334 -7.77 16.06 -19.48
C MET A 334 -8.49 15.19 -20.51
N THR A 335 -8.47 15.60 -21.79
CA THR A 335 -9.02 14.79 -22.89
C THR A 335 -8.26 13.46 -23.02
N ARG A 336 -6.93 13.48 -22.84
CA ARG A 336 -6.11 12.28 -22.85
C ARG A 336 -6.39 11.38 -21.65
N ALA A 337 -6.48 11.94 -20.45
CA ALA A 337 -6.89 11.22 -19.24
C ALA A 337 -8.25 10.54 -19.41
N ARG A 338 -9.24 11.24 -19.98
CA ARG A 338 -10.55 10.66 -20.32
C ARG A 338 -10.42 9.52 -21.33
N ALA A 339 -9.65 9.68 -22.39
CA ALA A 339 -9.49 8.64 -23.41
C ALA A 339 -8.84 7.35 -22.85
N LEU A 340 -7.95 7.50 -21.87
CA LEU A 340 -7.24 6.40 -21.22
C LEU A 340 -7.96 5.84 -19.98
N GLY A 341 -9.07 6.46 -19.53
CA GLY A 341 -9.84 6.01 -18.38
C GLY A 341 -10.42 4.61 -18.63
N GLY A 342 -10.03 3.63 -17.82
CA GLY A 342 -10.32 2.22 -18.05
C GLY A 342 -11.79 1.80 -17.90
N THR A 343 -12.62 2.60 -17.19
CA THR A 343 -14.04 2.31 -16.96
C THR A 343 -14.95 3.46 -17.38
N ASN A 344 -16.25 3.19 -17.56
CA ASN A 344 -17.23 4.22 -17.90
C ASN A 344 -17.32 5.30 -16.82
N GLU A 345 -17.19 4.91 -15.55
CA GLU A 345 -17.25 5.77 -14.38
C GLU A 345 -16.05 6.74 -14.39
N VAL A 346 -14.83 6.22 -14.59
CA VAL A 346 -13.61 7.06 -14.68
C VAL A 346 -13.71 8.03 -15.85
N ARG A 347 -14.21 7.57 -17.01
CA ARG A 347 -14.41 8.44 -18.18
C ARG A 347 -15.45 9.54 -17.93
N ALA A 348 -16.54 9.23 -17.23
CA ALA A 348 -17.56 10.21 -16.86
C ALA A 348 -17.02 11.27 -15.89
N ILE A 349 -16.19 10.87 -14.91
CA ILE A 349 -15.53 11.81 -13.99
C ILE A 349 -14.65 12.81 -14.76
N TYR A 350 -13.83 12.33 -15.69
CA TYR A 350 -12.99 13.22 -16.50
C TYR A 350 -13.79 14.05 -17.50
N GLN A 351 -14.90 13.53 -18.01
CA GLN A 351 -15.83 14.28 -18.86
C GLN A 351 -16.39 15.50 -18.12
N ALA A 352 -16.92 15.32 -16.91
CA ALA A 352 -17.47 16.42 -16.11
C ALA A 352 -16.42 17.52 -15.81
N LYS A 353 -15.17 17.11 -15.51
CA LYS A 353 -14.05 18.04 -15.32
C LYS A 353 -13.72 18.79 -16.62
N LEU A 354 -13.69 18.09 -17.75
CA LEU A 354 -13.43 18.68 -19.07
C LEU A 354 -14.50 19.72 -19.45
N ASP A 355 -15.77 19.43 -19.22
CA ASP A 355 -16.87 20.36 -19.50
C ASP A 355 -16.78 21.61 -18.62
N SER A 356 -16.32 21.45 -17.37
CA SER A 356 -16.07 22.58 -16.47
C SER A 356 -14.92 23.47 -16.96
N LEU A 357 -13.82 22.87 -17.43
CA LEU A 357 -12.70 23.61 -18.03
C LEU A 357 -13.14 24.40 -19.28
N ARG A 358 -13.97 23.80 -20.14
CA ARG A 358 -14.46 24.45 -21.35
C ARG A 358 -15.33 25.66 -21.08
N ARG A 359 -16.20 25.60 -20.06
CA ARG A 359 -17.00 26.76 -19.63
C ARG A 359 -16.15 27.94 -19.16
N LEU A 360 -14.96 27.66 -18.62
CA LEU A 360 -14.01 28.68 -18.17
C LEU A 360 -13.14 29.23 -19.32
N ASP A 361 -13.19 28.65 -20.52
CA ASP A 361 -12.49 29.17 -21.70
C ASP A 361 -13.38 30.20 -22.43
N PRO A 362 -12.97 31.47 -22.50
CA PRO A 362 -13.76 32.53 -23.16
C PRO A 362 -14.16 32.22 -24.60
N ARG A 363 -13.42 31.35 -25.30
CA ARG A 363 -13.68 30.99 -26.70
C ARG A 363 -14.87 30.05 -26.86
N HIS A 364 -15.19 29.26 -25.82
CA HIS A 364 -16.36 28.37 -25.82
C HIS A 364 -17.63 29.10 -25.34
N ALA A 365 -17.48 30.12 -24.49
CA ALA A 365 -18.59 31.00 -24.10
C ALA A 365 -19.23 31.73 -25.31
N VAL A 366 -18.46 31.99 -26.36
CA VAL A 366 -18.94 32.61 -27.62
C VAL A 366 -19.66 31.61 -28.55
N ARG A 367 -19.51 30.29 -28.31
CA ARG A 367 -20.13 29.26 -29.15
C ARG A 367 -21.53 28.86 -28.65
N ASP A 368 -21.77 28.95 -27.34
CA ASP A 368 -23.09 28.75 -26.71
C ASP A 368 -24.00 29.99 -26.78
N SER A 369 -23.50 31.13 -27.27
CA SER A 369 -24.31 32.35 -27.44
C SER A 369 -25.05 32.43 -28.79
N ARG A 370 -25.32 31.29 -29.46
CA ARG A 370 -26.33 31.23 -30.54
C ARG A 370 -27.67 30.83 -29.95
N PRO A 371 -28.75 31.60 -30.14
CA PRO A 371 -29.97 31.44 -29.37
C PRO A 371 -30.74 30.20 -29.83
N ASN A 372 -30.78 29.16 -29.01
CA ASN A 372 -31.97 28.31 -28.90
C ASN A 372 -32.47 28.44 -27.47
N GLY A 373 -33.64 29.07 -27.35
CA GLY A 373 -34.15 29.65 -26.12
C GLY A 373 -34.28 28.66 -24.97
N LEU A 374 -33.45 28.87 -23.94
CA LEU A 374 -33.74 28.56 -22.54
C LEU A 374 -33.20 29.73 -21.70
N PRO A 375 -33.94 30.20 -20.68
CA PRO A 375 -33.53 31.37 -19.90
C PRO A 375 -32.27 31.06 -19.06
N PRO A 376 -31.41 32.06 -18.81
CA PRO A 376 -30.21 31.86 -18.01
C PRO A 376 -30.57 31.55 -16.55
N LEU A 377 -29.88 30.56 -15.97
CA LEU A 377 -29.88 30.34 -14.51
C LEU A 377 -29.14 31.50 -13.83
N PRO A 378 -29.56 31.92 -12.62
CA PRO A 378 -29.00 33.10 -11.96
C PRO A 378 -27.53 32.89 -11.58
N ALA A 379 -26.73 33.94 -11.77
CA ALA A 379 -25.31 33.97 -11.41
C ALA A 379 -25.12 33.73 -9.89
N PRO A 380 -24.03 33.05 -9.47
CA PRO A 380 -23.69 32.97 -8.06
C PRO A 380 -23.37 34.38 -7.53
N ALA A 381 -24.03 34.77 -6.44
CA ALA A 381 -23.78 36.03 -5.77
C ALA A 381 -22.31 36.13 -5.34
N ILE A 382 -21.65 37.20 -5.80
CA ILE A 382 -20.42 37.70 -5.20
C ILE A 382 -20.80 38.29 -3.84
N ILE A 383 -20.28 37.72 -2.76
CA ILE A 383 -20.17 38.41 -1.48
C ILE A 383 -18.70 38.44 -1.11
N GLN A 384 -18.06 39.58 -1.36
CA GLN A 384 -16.92 40.04 -0.58
C GLN A 384 -17.45 41.01 0.48
N GLN A 385 -17.27 40.68 1.77
CA GLN A 385 -16.61 41.59 2.71
C GLN A 385 -16.23 40.89 4.02
N HIS A 386 -15.03 41.25 4.48
CA HIS A 386 -14.31 40.80 5.67
C HIS A 386 -15.03 41.10 7.00
N LEU A 387 -14.77 40.29 8.05
CA LEU A 387 -13.89 40.64 9.19
C LEU A 387 -13.99 39.63 10.37
N ARG A 388 -12.83 39.10 10.78
CA ARG A 388 -12.39 38.64 12.13
C ARG A 388 -13.02 37.39 12.79
N GLY A 389 -12.14 36.46 13.18
CA GLY A 389 -12.16 35.83 14.51
C GLY A 389 -12.31 34.30 14.59
N GLU A 390 -11.22 33.57 14.29
CA GLU A 390 -10.85 32.18 14.69
C GLU A 390 -11.92 31.08 15.04
N PRO A 391 -11.55 29.90 15.58
CA PRO A 391 -11.24 28.72 14.77
C PRO A 391 -12.10 27.51 15.14
N THR A 392 -12.73 26.82 14.19
CA THR A 392 -13.21 25.45 14.46
C THR A 392 -13.29 24.57 13.21
N GLY A 393 -12.82 23.34 13.36
CA GLY A 393 -13.55 22.19 12.83
C GLY A 393 -13.12 21.66 11.47
N SER A 394 -12.11 20.79 11.50
CA SER A 394 -11.84 19.74 10.51
C SER A 394 -13.12 19.07 9.96
N ARG A 395 -13.30 19.08 8.64
CA ARG A 395 -13.97 18.00 7.89
C ARG A 395 -13.34 17.90 6.49
N ASP A 396 -12.40 16.97 6.37
CA ASP A 396 -11.85 16.56 5.09
C ASP A 396 -12.86 15.72 4.30
N TRP A 397 -12.75 15.91 2.99
CA TRP A 397 -13.65 15.49 1.92
C TRP A 397 -13.32 14.06 1.46
N ARG A 398 -14.36 13.21 1.37
CA ARG A 398 -14.33 11.95 0.62
C ARG A 398 -14.60 12.19 -0.86
#